data_AF-A0A0D2SAU9-F1
#
_entry.id   AF-A0A0D2SAU9-F1
#
_cell.length_a   1.000
_cell.length_b   1.000
_cell.length_c   1.000
_cell.angle_alpha   90.00
_cell.angle_beta   90.00
_cell.angle_gamma   90.00
#
_symmetry.space_group_name_H-M   'P 1'
#
loop_
_entity.id
_entity.type
_entity.pdbx_description
1 polymer ?
#
loop_
_entity_poly.entity_id
_entity_poly.type
_entity_poly.pdbx_seq_one_letter_code
_entity_poly.pdbx_strand_id
1 'polypeptide(L)'
;MEFPYMEAVVGFMILMYLFETYLDLRQHAALKLPTLPKTLEGVISQEKFEKSRAYSLDKSHFHFVHEFVTILIDSAILFFGILPWFWKKSGTFLPLVGLNEENEILHTLSFLAGVMIWSQITDLPFSLYSTFVIEARHGFNKQTIWLFFRDLIKGICLAIVLGPPIVSAIIVIVQNGGPYLAIYLWAFMFVLSLVMMTIYPVLIAPLFNKFTPLPEGELRLKIEKLASSLKFPLKKLFVVDGSTRSSHSNAYMYGFFKNKRIVLYDTLIQQCKNDEEIVAVIAHELGHWKLNHTMYSFIAVQILTFLQFGGYTLVRNSTDLFRSFGFDTQPVLIGLIIFQVQKYLNNVLIVEIPSLIMRCTL
;
A
#
# COMPACT_ATOMS: atom_id res chain seq x y z
N MET A 1 15.92 -9.20 34.96
CA MET A 1 16.14 -9.55 33.54
C MET A 1 15.17 -8.69 32.76
N GLU A 2 15.70 -7.77 31.96
CA GLU A 2 14.90 -6.99 31.02
C GLU A 2 14.28 -7.95 29.99
N PHE A 3 13.05 -7.68 29.55
CA PHE A 3 12.41 -8.51 28.53
C PHE A 3 13.17 -8.34 27.21
N PRO A 4 13.58 -9.43 26.52
CA PRO A 4 14.38 -9.36 25.30
C PRO A 4 13.50 -8.98 24.10
N TYR A 5 13.15 -7.69 23.99
CA TYR A 5 12.18 -7.20 23.01
C TYR A 5 12.67 -7.40 21.57
N MET A 6 13.95 -7.18 21.31
CA MET A 6 14.53 -7.33 19.97
C MET A 6 14.48 -8.78 19.51
N GLU A 7 14.92 -9.71 20.36
CA GLU A 7 14.94 -11.15 20.07
C GLU A 7 13.53 -11.68 19.90
N ALA A 8 12.56 -11.21 20.71
CA ALA A 8 11.16 -11.57 20.55
C ALA A 8 10.59 -11.08 19.21
N VAL A 9 10.89 -9.85 18.81
CA VAL A 9 10.46 -9.28 17.52
C VAL A 9 11.09 -10.02 16.34
N VAL A 10 12.39 -10.28 16.38
CA VAL A 10 13.10 -11.05 15.34
C VAL A 10 12.58 -12.48 15.27
N GLY A 11 12.40 -13.15 16.42
CA GLY A 11 11.85 -14.50 16.47
C GLY A 11 10.45 -14.58 15.88
N PHE A 12 9.59 -13.61 16.20
CA PHE A 12 8.24 -13.53 15.63
C PHE A 12 8.25 -13.21 14.13
N MET A 13 9.11 -12.29 13.70
CA MET A 13 9.31 -11.95 12.29
C MET A 13 9.73 -13.18 11.47
N ILE A 14 10.70 -13.96 11.95
CA ILE A 14 11.14 -15.21 11.31
C ILE A 14 10.00 -16.25 11.30
N LEU A 15 9.27 -16.40 12.40
CA LEU A 15 8.13 -17.31 12.49
C LEU A 15 7.07 -16.98 11.42
N MET A 16 6.72 -15.70 11.28
CA MET A 16 5.76 -15.25 10.26
C MET A 16 6.28 -15.46 8.84
N TYR A 17 7.56 -15.16 8.59
CA TYR A 17 8.18 -15.45 7.30
C TYR A 17 8.08 -16.94 6.95
N LEU A 18 8.37 -17.84 7.89
CA LEU A 18 8.26 -19.29 7.69
C LEU A 18 6.81 -19.72 7.42
N PHE A 19 5.85 -19.11 8.12
CA PHE A 19 4.43 -19.39 7.93
C PHE A 19 3.92 -18.92 6.55
N GLU A 20 4.23 -17.69 6.15
CA GLU A 20 3.88 -17.13 4.83
C GLU A 20 4.55 -17.94 3.72
N THR A 21 5.84 -18.25 3.86
CA THR A 21 6.58 -19.12 2.92
C THR A 21 5.92 -20.50 2.79
N TYR A 22 5.42 -21.08 3.90
CA TYR A 22 4.68 -22.33 3.84
C TYR A 22 3.39 -22.22 3.02
N LEU A 23 2.62 -21.14 3.20
CA LEU A 23 1.41 -20.89 2.40
C LEU A 23 1.75 -20.71 0.92
N ASP A 24 2.80 -19.96 0.61
CA ASP A 24 3.27 -19.74 -0.75
C ASP A 24 3.76 -21.03 -1.40
N LEU A 25 4.45 -21.91 -0.65
CA LEU A 25 4.87 -23.22 -1.16
C LEU A 25 3.66 -24.08 -1.54
N ARG A 26 2.58 -24.03 -0.76
CA ARG A 26 1.33 -24.72 -1.09
C ARG A 26 0.69 -24.15 -2.37
N GLN A 27 0.62 -22.84 -2.48
CA GLN A 27 0.10 -22.17 -3.67
C GLN A 27 0.97 -22.47 -4.90
N HIS A 28 2.28 -22.42 -4.75
CA HIS A 28 3.24 -22.72 -5.80
C HIS A 28 3.15 -24.17 -6.28
N ALA A 29 2.96 -25.13 -5.36
CA ALA A 29 2.70 -26.52 -5.70
C ALA A 29 1.38 -26.68 -6.47
N ALA A 30 0.32 -25.99 -6.06
CA ALA A 30 -0.96 -25.99 -6.76
C ALA A 30 -0.84 -25.40 -8.18
N LEU A 31 -0.06 -24.34 -8.36
CA LEU A 31 0.21 -23.72 -9.66
C LEU A 31 0.99 -24.65 -10.61
N LYS A 32 1.72 -25.66 -10.11
CA LYS A 32 2.43 -26.63 -10.96
C LYS A 32 1.51 -27.71 -11.54
N LEU A 33 0.29 -27.84 -11.03
CA LEU A 33 -0.66 -28.84 -11.53
C LEU A 33 -0.98 -28.56 -13.02
N PRO A 34 -0.86 -29.55 -13.91
CA PRO A 34 -1.06 -29.35 -15.35
C PRO A 34 -2.52 -29.39 -15.79
N THR A 35 -3.41 -29.81 -14.91
CA THR A 35 -4.81 -30.06 -15.23
C THR A 35 -5.65 -28.82 -15.02
N LEU A 36 -6.37 -28.40 -16.06
CA LEU A 36 -7.46 -27.46 -15.93
C LEU A 36 -8.55 -28.08 -15.02
N PRO A 37 -9.04 -27.37 -13.99
CA PRO A 37 -10.17 -27.84 -13.20
C PRO A 37 -11.41 -28.06 -14.07
N LYS A 38 -12.13 -29.16 -13.85
CA LYS A 38 -13.33 -29.53 -14.64
C LYS A 38 -14.40 -28.43 -14.70
N THR A 39 -14.52 -27.62 -13.65
CA THR A 39 -15.49 -26.51 -13.58
C THR A 39 -15.14 -25.34 -14.51
N LEU A 40 -13.91 -25.27 -15.02
CA LEU A 40 -13.43 -24.22 -15.92
C LEU A 40 -13.29 -24.71 -17.37
N GLU A 41 -13.58 -25.99 -17.64
CA GLU A 41 -13.65 -26.54 -18.99
C GLU A 41 -14.74 -25.81 -19.79
N GLY A 42 -14.39 -25.37 -21.00
CA GLY A 42 -15.28 -24.57 -21.86
C GLY A 42 -15.37 -23.08 -21.51
N VAL A 43 -14.87 -22.66 -20.33
CA VAL A 43 -14.78 -21.23 -19.94
C VAL A 43 -13.44 -20.64 -20.34
N ILE A 44 -12.35 -21.39 -20.13
CA ILE A 44 -10.98 -20.97 -20.41
C ILE A 44 -10.34 -21.96 -21.40
N SER A 45 -9.66 -21.44 -22.42
CA SER A 45 -8.89 -22.28 -23.34
C SER A 45 -7.62 -22.80 -22.67
N GLN A 46 -7.16 -23.99 -23.08
CA GLN A 46 -5.93 -24.59 -22.56
C GLN A 46 -4.72 -23.65 -22.70
N GLU A 47 -4.59 -22.95 -23.82
CA GLU A 47 -3.53 -21.96 -24.05
C GLU A 47 -3.55 -20.81 -23.03
N LYS A 48 -4.74 -20.26 -22.72
CA LYS A 48 -4.88 -19.19 -21.72
C LYS A 48 -4.58 -19.70 -20.31
N PHE A 49 -4.99 -20.92 -20.01
CA PHE A 49 -4.65 -21.56 -18.74
C PHE A 49 -3.14 -21.70 -18.58
N GLU A 50 -2.43 -22.20 -19.59
CA GLU A 50 -0.98 -22.36 -19.57
C GLU A 50 -0.25 -21.03 -19.45
N LYS A 51 -0.69 -19.98 -20.17
CA LYS A 51 -0.15 -18.62 -20.04
C LYS A 51 -0.36 -18.04 -18.65
N SER A 52 -1.57 -18.14 -18.09
CA SER A 52 -1.88 -17.66 -16.73
C SER A 52 -1.06 -18.39 -15.67
N ARG A 53 -0.89 -19.71 -15.84
CA ARG A 53 -0.06 -20.55 -14.97
C ARG A 53 1.41 -20.15 -15.03
N ALA A 54 1.96 -19.98 -16.24
CA ALA A 54 3.35 -19.55 -16.43
C ALA A 54 3.61 -18.18 -15.79
N TYR A 55 2.70 -17.22 -15.99
CA TYR A 55 2.76 -15.91 -15.34
C TYR A 55 2.73 -16.00 -13.81
N SER A 56 1.81 -16.79 -13.26
CA SER A 56 1.69 -16.99 -11.81
C SER A 56 2.92 -17.67 -11.21
N LEU A 57 3.53 -18.63 -11.92
CA LEU A 57 4.76 -19.28 -11.49
C LEU A 57 5.96 -18.33 -11.49
N ASP A 58 6.12 -17.51 -12.54
CA ASP A 58 7.18 -16.50 -12.60
C ASP A 58 7.05 -15.48 -11.47
N LYS A 59 5.83 -15.00 -11.20
CA LYS A 59 5.55 -14.13 -10.05
C LYS A 59 5.85 -14.79 -8.72
N SER A 60 5.46 -16.06 -8.57
CA SER A 60 5.71 -16.81 -7.33
C SER A 60 7.20 -17.05 -7.09
N HIS A 61 7.99 -17.41 -8.11
CA HIS A 61 9.45 -17.51 -7.99
C HIS A 61 10.09 -16.18 -7.58
N PHE A 62 9.67 -15.08 -8.22
CA PHE A 62 10.15 -13.75 -7.87
C PHE A 62 9.79 -13.38 -6.43
N HIS A 63 8.56 -13.67 -6.00
CA HIS A 63 8.11 -13.41 -4.63
C HIS A 63 8.98 -14.15 -3.61
N PHE A 64 9.26 -15.44 -3.80
CA PHE A 64 10.15 -16.19 -2.90
C PHE A 64 11.54 -15.56 -2.77
N VAL A 65 12.14 -15.15 -3.89
CA VAL A 65 13.46 -14.52 -3.89
C VAL A 65 13.41 -13.16 -3.20
N HIS A 66 12.41 -12.34 -3.52
CA HIS A 66 12.20 -11.03 -2.92
C HIS A 66 12.05 -11.13 -1.40
N GLU A 67 11.10 -11.92 -0.92
CA GLU A 67 10.84 -12.07 0.52
C GLU A 67 12.04 -12.65 1.27
N PHE A 68 12.77 -13.60 0.65
CA PHE A 68 14.00 -14.12 1.25
C PHE A 68 15.10 -13.05 1.39
N VAL A 69 15.28 -12.19 0.38
CA VAL A 69 16.24 -11.09 0.50
C VAL A 69 15.77 -10.05 1.52
N THR A 70 14.48 -9.73 1.52
CA THR A 70 13.88 -8.77 2.49
C THR A 70 14.07 -9.23 3.92
N ILE A 71 13.74 -10.49 4.26
CA ILE A 71 13.92 -11.00 5.63
C ILE A 71 15.38 -11.00 6.07
N LEU A 72 16.32 -11.27 5.16
CA LEU A 72 17.75 -11.20 5.45
C LEU A 72 18.20 -9.77 5.72
N ILE A 73 17.76 -8.81 4.89
CA ILE A 73 18.08 -7.39 5.07
C ILE A 73 17.49 -6.87 6.37
N ASP A 74 16.21 -7.13 6.65
CA ASP A 74 15.53 -6.67 7.86
C ASP A 74 16.16 -7.27 9.12
N SER A 75 16.47 -8.57 9.09
CA SER A 75 17.18 -9.23 10.19
C SER A 75 18.56 -8.61 10.40
N ALA A 76 19.33 -8.37 9.33
CA ALA A 76 20.63 -7.72 9.42
C ALA A 76 20.52 -6.29 9.98
N ILE A 77 19.51 -5.53 9.54
CA ILE A 77 19.25 -4.16 10.03
C ILE A 77 19.04 -4.16 11.54
N LEU A 78 18.30 -5.12 12.08
CA LEU A 78 18.05 -5.26 13.51
C LEU A 78 19.28 -5.78 14.26
N PHE A 79 19.88 -6.91 13.84
CA PHE A 79 21.01 -7.53 14.54
C PHE A 79 22.28 -6.66 14.56
N PHE A 80 22.56 -5.93 13.47
CA PHE A 80 23.73 -5.07 13.40
C PHE A 80 23.48 -3.64 13.90
N GLY A 81 22.27 -3.34 14.40
CA GLY A 81 21.92 -2.01 14.90
C GLY A 81 22.04 -0.92 13.83
N ILE A 82 21.71 -1.25 12.57
CA ILE A 82 21.79 -0.30 11.45
C ILE A 82 20.82 0.87 11.68
N LEU A 83 19.62 0.62 12.24
CA LEU A 83 18.66 1.68 12.55
C LEU A 83 19.21 2.72 13.54
N PRO A 84 19.72 2.35 14.74
CA PRO A 84 20.40 3.28 15.64
C PRO A 84 21.60 3.99 15.01
N TRP A 85 22.41 3.26 14.23
CA TRP A 85 23.55 3.85 13.53
C TRP A 85 23.10 4.95 12.56
N PHE A 86 22.06 4.67 11.79
CA PHE A 86 21.50 5.59 10.81
C PHE A 86 20.85 6.82 11.47
N TRP A 87 20.18 6.62 12.61
CA TRP A 87 19.68 7.70 13.45
C TRP A 87 20.81 8.60 13.92
N LYS A 88 21.88 8.04 14.50
CA LYS A 88 23.05 8.81 14.95
C LYS A 88 23.69 9.61 13.79
N LYS A 89 23.86 8.98 12.62
CA LYS A 89 24.41 9.65 11.43
C LYS A 89 23.53 10.79 10.92
N SER A 90 22.21 10.61 10.97
CA SER A 90 21.26 11.66 10.58
C SER A 90 21.37 12.90 11.48
N GLY A 91 21.63 12.71 12.77
CA GLY A 91 21.88 13.82 13.70
C GLY A 91 23.16 14.57 13.33
N THR A 92 24.27 13.84 13.14
CA THR A 92 25.56 14.46 12.77
C THR A 92 25.57 15.15 11.40
N PHE A 93 24.62 14.80 10.52
CA PHE A 93 24.47 15.44 9.21
C PHE A 93 23.85 16.84 9.31
N LEU A 94 22.98 17.09 10.29
CA LEU A 94 22.25 18.36 10.42
C LEU A 94 23.17 19.58 10.61
N PRO A 95 24.16 19.55 11.52
CA PRO A 95 25.08 20.68 11.69
C PRO A 95 25.89 20.97 10.42
N LEU A 96 26.22 19.95 9.62
CA LEU A 96 26.97 20.11 8.37
C LEU A 96 26.21 20.91 7.31
N VAL A 97 24.88 20.88 7.35
CA VAL A 97 24.01 21.66 6.48
C VAL A 97 23.46 22.92 7.16
N GLY A 98 23.99 23.28 8.34
CA GLY A 98 23.61 24.47 9.09
C GLY A 98 22.25 24.37 9.81
N LEU A 99 21.76 23.16 10.06
CA LEU A 99 20.51 22.89 10.78
C LEU A 99 20.77 22.47 12.23
N ASN A 100 19.82 22.78 13.12
CA ASN A 100 19.93 22.44 14.54
C ASN A 100 19.66 20.94 14.78
N GLU A 101 20.65 20.22 15.32
CA GLU A 101 20.53 18.81 15.70
C GLU A 101 19.65 18.56 16.92
N GLU A 102 19.47 19.56 17.80
CA GLU A 102 18.61 19.45 18.98
C GLU A 102 17.11 19.47 18.61
N ASN A 103 16.78 19.91 17.39
CA ASN A 103 15.41 19.89 16.91
C ASN A 103 15.04 18.48 16.44
N GLU A 104 14.32 17.74 17.30
CA GLU A 104 13.87 16.36 17.01
C GLU A 104 13.12 16.24 15.68
N ILE A 105 12.37 17.26 15.27
CA ILE A 105 11.65 17.25 13.98
C ILE A 105 12.66 17.19 12.84
N LEU A 106 13.66 18.08 12.82
CA LEU A 106 14.67 18.10 11.76
C LEU A 106 15.50 16.81 11.76
N HIS A 107 15.84 16.27 12.93
CA HIS A 107 16.57 15.00 13.05
C HIS A 107 15.75 13.85 12.47
N THR A 108 14.47 13.79 12.82
CA THR A 108 13.54 12.78 12.31
C THR A 108 13.35 12.90 10.80
N LEU A 109 13.23 14.10 10.25
CA LEU A 109 13.08 14.32 8.82
C LEU A 109 14.35 13.93 8.05
N SER A 110 15.54 14.25 8.58
CA SER A 110 16.81 13.80 8.00
C SER A 110 16.92 12.28 8.00
N PHE A 111 16.54 11.64 9.11
CA PHE A 111 16.51 10.19 9.23
C PHE A 111 15.57 9.56 8.20
N LEU A 112 14.33 10.05 8.09
CA LEU A 112 13.38 9.53 7.11
C LEU A 112 13.80 9.75 5.67
N ALA A 113 14.41 10.90 5.35
CA ALA A 113 14.94 11.15 4.02
C ALA A 113 16.01 10.13 3.65
N GLY A 114 16.91 9.82 4.58
CA GLY A 114 17.93 8.81 4.39
C GLY A 114 17.35 7.39 4.25
N VAL A 115 16.38 7.01 5.09
CA VAL A 115 15.71 5.70 5.02
C VAL A 115 14.95 5.56 3.71
N MET A 116 14.29 6.64 3.25
CA MET A 116 13.62 6.67 1.95
C MET A 116 14.61 6.44 0.81
N ILE A 117 15.78 7.09 0.82
CA ILE A 117 16.81 6.88 -0.20
C ILE A 117 17.32 5.43 -0.17
N TRP A 118 17.59 4.90 1.02
CA TRP A 118 18.01 3.51 1.20
C TRP A 118 16.98 2.54 0.62
N SER A 119 15.71 2.65 1.01
CA SER A 119 14.61 1.82 0.50
C SER A 119 14.47 1.92 -1.01
N GLN A 120 14.56 3.11 -1.59
CA GLN A 120 14.49 3.26 -3.04
C GLN A 120 15.66 2.56 -3.75
N ILE A 121 16.86 2.56 -3.18
CA ILE A 121 18.01 1.86 -3.76
C ILE A 121 17.86 0.34 -3.64
N THR A 122 17.39 -0.17 -2.49
CA THR A 122 17.22 -1.61 -2.27
C THR A 122 16.09 -2.19 -3.10
N ASP A 123 15.00 -1.44 -3.30
CA ASP A 123 13.78 -1.92 -3.95
C ASP A 123 13.83 -1.73 -5.47
N LEU A 124 14.65 -0.79 -5.97
CA LEU A 124 14.76 -0.48 -7.39
C LEU A 124 15.12 -1.69 -8.27
N PRO A 125 16.12 -2.54 -7.93
CA PRO A 125 16.43 -3.74 -8.72
C PRO A 125 15.23 -4.69 -8.87
N PHE A 126 14.49 -4.91 -7.78
CA PHE A 126 13.31 -5.77 -7.76
C PHE A 126 12.16 -5.17 -8.56
N SER A 127 11.93 -3.87 -8.42
CA SER A 127 10.90 -3.13 -9.19
C SER A 127 11.19 -3.15 -10.70
N LEU A 128 12.46 -2.93 -11.08
CA LEU A 128 12.90 -3.03 -12.47
C LEU A 128 12.75 -4.44 -13.02
N TYR A 129 13.13 -5.48 -12.28
CA TYR A 129 12.99 -6.86 -12.71
C TYR A 129 11.53 -7.27 -12.86
N SER A 130 10.69 -6.96 -11.87
CA SER A 130 9.25 -7.22 -11.93
C SER A 130 8.62 -6.55 -13.16
N THR A 131 8.94 -5.28 -13.41
CA THR A 131 8.36 -4.49 -14.49
C THR A 131 8.89 -4.86 -15.88
N PHE A 132 10.21 -4.83 -16.06
CA PHE A 132 10.85 -4.92 -17.37
C PHE A 132 11.27 -6.33 -17.75
N VAL A 133 11.21 -7.30 -16.82
CA VAL A 133 11.47 -8.71 -17.11
C VAL A 133 10.20 -9.54 -16.99
N ILE A 134 9.53 -9.55 -15.83
CA ILE A 134 8.36 -10.42 -15.62
C ILE A 134 7.14 -9.89 -16.39
N GLU A 135 6.68 -8.67 -16.11
CA GLU A 135 5.51 -8.10 -16.78
C GLU A 135 5.76 -7.94 -18.29
N ALA A 136 7.01 -7.65 -18.71
CA ALA A 136 7.37 -7.58 -20.12
C ALA A 136 7.33 -8.95 -20.83
N ARG A 137 7.86 -10.01 -20.19
CA ARG A 137 7.82 -11.39 -20.72
C ARG A 137 6.39 -11.87 -20.98
N HIS A 138 5.47 -11.48 -20.11
CA HIS A 138 4.05 -11.83 -20.22
C HIS A 138 3.22 -10.81 -21.01
N GLY A 139 3.87 -9.80 -21.61
CA GLY A 139 3.24 -8.82 -22.50
C GLY A 139 2.40 -7.74 -21.81
N PHE A 140 2.40 -7.73 -20.47
CA PHE A 140 1.65 -6.78 -19.65
C PHE A 140 2.32 -5.42 -19.57
N ASN A 141 3.65 -5.34 -19.55
CA ASN A 141 4.35 -4.07 -19.45
C ASN A 141 4.20 -3.24 -20.74
N LYS A 142 3.73 -2.00 -20.61
CA LYS A 142 3.66 -1.01 -21.71
C LYS A 142 4.48 0.24 -21.43
N GLN A 143 5.04 0.37 -20.21
CA GLN A 143 5.80 1.55 -19.83
C GLN A 143 7.22 1.54 -20.39
N THR A 144 7.73 2.72 -20.72
CA THR A 144 9.15 2.91 -21.06
C THR A 144 9.99 3.11 -19.81
N ILE A 145 11.31 2.87 -19.91
CA ILE A 145 12.23 3.10 -18.79
C ILE A 145 12.22 4.57 -18.33
N TRP A 146 12.07 5.51 -19.27
CA TRP A 146 11.94 6.93 -18.97
C TRP A 146 10.65 7.24 -18.18
N LEU A 147 9.52 6.67 -18.59
CA LEU A 147 8.26 6.84 -17.89
C LEU A 147 8.36 6.29 -16.45
N PHE A 148 8.97 5.13 -16.28
CA PHE A 148 9.20 4.50 -14.98
C PHE A 148 10.00 5.41 -14.03
N PHE A 149 11.17 5.90 -14.44
CA PHE A 149 11.99 6.78 -13.59
C PHE A 149 11.34 8.15 -13.37
N ARG A 150 10.61 8.67 -14.36
CA ARG A 150 9.85 9.91 -14.19
C ARG A 150 8.77 9.76 -13.11
N ASP A 151 8.05 8.64 -13.11
CA ASP A 151 7.02 8.37 -12.11
C ASP A 151 7.65 8.12 -10.72
N LEU A 152 8.79 7.44 -10.65
CA LEU A 152 9.57 7.27 -9.43
C LEU A 152 9.95 8.63 -8.81
N ILE A 153 10.52 9.53 -9.61
CA ILE A 153 10.92 10.87 -9.17
C ILE A 153 9.70 11.69 -8.71
N LYS A 154 8.60 11.66 -9.48
CA LYS A 154 7.35 12.33 -9.08
C LYS A 154 6.84 11.81 -7.73
N GLY A 155 6.90 10.50 -7.51
CA GLY A 155 6.53 9.87 -6.24
C GLY A 155 7.40 10.37 -5.08
N ILE A 156 8.72 10.41 -5.28
CA ILE A 156 9.67 10.96 -4.30
C ILE A 156 9.37 12.42 -3.99
N CYS A 157 9.15 13.26 -5.01
CA CYS A 157 8.80 14.67 -4.82
C CYS A 157 7.51 14.83 -4.02
N LEU A 158 6.47 14.04 -4.30
CA LEU A 158 5.23 14.07 -3.52
C LEU A 158 5.44 13.63 -2.08
N ALA A 159 6.25 12.60 -1.83
CA ALA A 159 6.60 12.15 -0.48
C ALA A 159 7.36 13.25 0.29
N ILE A 160 8.27 13.96 -0.36
CA ILE A 160 9.02 15.10 0.24
C ILE A 160 8.11 16.30 0.50
N VAL A 161 7.07 16.53 -0.31
CA VAL A 161 6.14 17.66 -0.11
C VAL A 161 5.11 17.35 0.99
N LEU A 162 4.56 16.13 1.00
CA LEU A 162 3.48 15.77 1.93
C LEU A 162 3.99 15.18 3.24
N GLY A 163 5.10 14.44 3.22
CA GLY A 163 5.65 13.73 4.37
C GLY A 163 6.06 14.65 5.52
N PRO A 164 6.93 15.66 5.31
CA PRO A 164 7.41 16.53 6.36
C PRO A 164 6.33 17.25 7.18
N PRO A 165 5.29 17.89 6.59
CA PRO A 165 4.25 18.52 7.40
C PRO A 165 3.45 17.50 8.21
N ILE A 166 3.18 16.31 7.65
CA ILE A 166 2.47 15.23 8.36
C ILE A 166 3.30 14.71 9.54
N VAL A 167 4.57 14.39 9.30
CA VAL A 167 5.49 13.88 10.33
C VAL A 167 5.71 14.90 11.43
N SER A 168 5.90 16.18 11.07
CA SER A 168 6.06 17.27 12.03
C SER A 168 4.83 17.40 12.92
N ALA A 169 3.62 17.34 12.34
CA ALA A 169 2.38 17.37 13.11
C ALA A 169 2.26 16.17 14.07
N ILE A 170 2.61 14.96 13.62
CA ILE A 170 2.63 13.76 14.47
C ILE A 170 3.59 13.96 15.65
N ILE A 171 4.82 14.43 15.42
CA ILE A 171 5.81 14.66 16.49
C ILE A 171 5.27 15.65 17.52
N VAL A 172 4.73 16.79 17.07
CA VAL A 172 4.13 17.80 17.94
C VAL A 172 2.96 17.24 18.75
N ILE A 173 2.11 16.41 18.15
CA ILE A 173 0.99 15.77 18.86
C ILE A 173 1.52 14.78 19.91
N VAL A 174 2.56 14.01 19.61
CA VAL A 174 3.12 13.07 20.59
C VAL A 174 3.79 13.77 21.76
N GLN A 175 4.58 14.80 21.47
CA GLN A 175 5.27 15.58 22.50
C GLN A 175 4.27 16.30 23.43
N ASN A 176 3.12 16.76 22.90
CA ASN A 176 2.13 17.53 23.67
C ASN A 176 0.87 16.76 24.09
N GLY A 177 0.70 15.51 23.66
CA GLY A 177 -0.59 14.81 23.70
C GLY A 177 -1.02 14.30 25.08
N GLY A 178 -0.14 14.30 26.08
CA GLY A 178 -0.48 13.96 27.46
C GLY A 178 -1.15 12.57 27.61
N PRO A 179 -2.17 12.42 28.48
CA PRO A 179 -2.85 11.15 28.71
C PRO A 179 -3.82 10.73 27.59
N TYR A 180 -4.28 11.68 26.77
CA TYR A 180 -5.24 11.43 25.67
C TYR A 180 -4.57 11.31 24.30
N LEU A 181 -3.26 11.05 24.27
CA LEU A 181 -2.44 10.98 23.06
C LEU A 181 -3.08 10.14 21.95
N ALA A 182 -3.56 8.94 22.28
CA ALA A 182 -4.19 8.04 21.32
C ALA A 182 -5.37 8.70 20.57
N ILE A 183 -6.18 9.50 21.28
CA ILE A 183 -7.33 10.21 20.70
C ILE A 183 -6.84 11.31 19.76
N TYR A 184 -5.83 12.08 20.15
CA TYR A 184 -5.31 13.17 19.33
C TYR A 184 -4.63 12.67 18.04
N LEU A 185 -3.80 11.63 18.14
CA LEU A 185 -3.19 10.99 16.96
C LEU A 185 -4.24 10.39 16.04
N TRP A 186 -5.20 9.66 16.60
CA TRP A 186 -6.28 9.08 15.82
C TRP A 186 -7.12 10.15 15.13
N ALA A 187 -7.53 11.22 15.83
CA ALA A 187 -8.32 12.29 15.26
C ALA A 187 -7.57 13.01 14.13
N PHE A 188 -6.27 13.27 14.30
CA PHE A 188 -5.41 13.82 13.26
C PHE A 188 -5.36 12.91 12.02
N MET A 189 -5.08 11.62 12.21
CA MET A 189 -5.01 10.65 11.11
C MET A 189 -6.36 10.41 10.44
N PHE A 190 -7.45 10.45 11.20
CA PHE A 190 -8.82 10.38 10.68
C PHE A 190 -9.10 11.56 9.75
N VAL A 191 -8.85 12.79 10.19
CA VAL A 191 -9.02 13.99 9.35
C VAL A 191 -8.11 13.94 8.14
N LEU A 192 -6.84 13.58 8.32
CA LEU A 192 -5.89 13.42 7.22
C LEU A 192 -6.38 12.39 6.20
N SER A 193 -6.93 11.25 6.65
CA SER A 193 -7.46 10.23 5.76
C SER A 193 -8.65 10.73 4.92
N LEU A 194 -9.57 11.50 5.50
CA LEU A 194 -10.70 12.11 4.78
C LEU A 194 -10.22 13.15 3.76
N VAL A 195 -9.23 13.96 4.14
CA VAL A 195 -8.59 14.93 3.25
C VAL A 195 -7.91 14.21 2.09
N MET A 196 -7.11 13.18 2.37
CA MET A 196 -6.41 12.41 1.34
C MET A 196 -7.35 11.63 0.42
N MET A 197 -8.46 11.09 0.92
CA MET A 197 -9.51 10.48 0.09
C MET A 197 -10.10 11.45 -0.94
N THR A 198 -10.07 12.76 -0.64
CA THR A 198 -10.54 13.81 -1.56
C THR A 198 -9.43 14.32 -2.46
N ILE A 199 -8.25 14.60 -1.89
CA ILE A 199 -7.09 15.15 -2.60
C ILE A 199 -6.51 14.13 -3.60
N TYR A 200 -6.39 12.87 -3.21
CA TYR A 200 -5.73 11.85 -4.02
C TYR A 200 -6.30 11.73 -5.44
N PRO A 201 -7.60 11.44 -5.64
CA PRO A 201 -8.12 11.25 -6.99
C PRO A 201 -8.26 12.55 -7.79
N VAL A 202 -8.24 13.72 -7.14
CA VAL A 202 -8.44 15.03 -7.78
C VAL A 202 -7.12 15.70 -8.17
N LEU A 203 -6.09 15.57 -7.34
CA LEU A 203 -4.81 16.26 -7.51
C LEU A 203 -3.65 15.30 -7.71
N ILE A 204 -3.57 14.20 -6.96
CA ILE A 204 -2.40 13.30 -6.99
C ILE A 204 -2.47 12.35 -8.18
N ALA A 205 -3.55 11.60 -8.34
CA ALA A 205 -3.70 10.63 -9.42
C ALA A 205 -3.54 11.27 -10.82
N PRO A 206 -4.07 12.49 -11.09
CA PRO A 206 -3.85 13.17 -12.37
C PRO A 206 -2.40 13.59 -12.69
N LEU A 207 -1.49 13.61 -11.70
CA LEU A 207 -0.06 13.86 -11.95
C LEU A 207 0.62 12.67 -12.64
N PHE A 208 0.04 11.48 -12.48
CA PHE A 208 0.55 10.23 -13.03
C PHE A 208 -0.23 9.84 -14.29
N ASN A 209 -1.56 9.85 -14.23
CA ASN A 209 -2.42 9.37 -15.32
C ASN A 209 -3.26 10.50 -15.90
N LYS A 210 -3.57 10.41 -17.19
CA LYS A 210 -4.50 11.30 -17.86
C LYS A 210 -5.93 10.80 -17.65
N PHE A 211 -6.77 11.69 -17.11
CA PHE A 211 -8.20 11.45 -16.96
C PHE A 211 -8.96 12.25 -18.00
N THR A 212 -9.70 11.57 -18.87
CA THR A 212 -10.57 12.20 -19.87
C THR A 212 -12.02 11.81 -19.62
N PRO A 213 -13.01 12.70 -19.82
CA PRO A 213 -14.41 12.31 -19.75
C PRO A 213 -14.69 11.13 -20.69
N LEU A 214 -15.55 10.19 -20.28
CA LEU A 214 -15.99 9.12 -21.18
C LEU A 214 -16.74 9.77 -22.37
N PRO A 215 -16.37 9.44 -23.62
CA PRO A 215 -17.06 9.97 -24.79
C PRO A 215 -18.56 9.70 -24.76
N GLU A 216 -19.32 10.59 -25.40
CA GLU A 216 -20.75 10.36 -25.62
C GLU A 216 -20.94 9.13 -26.50
N GLY A 217 -21.88 8.26 -26.14
CA GLY A 217 -22.12 6.99 -26.83
C GLY A 217 -23.02 6.04 -26.07
N GLU A 218 -23.26 4.85 -26.64
CA GLU A 218 -24.15 3.84 -26.09
C GLU A 218 -23.70 3.36 -24.69
N LEU A 219 -22.42 3.04 -24.53
CA LEU A 219 -21.82 2.64 -23.25
C LEU A 219 -22.11 3.66 -22.14
N ARG A 220 -21.90 4.94 -22.43
CA ARG A 220 -22.13 6.02 -21.47
C ARG A 220 -23.60 6.06 -21.03
N LEU A 221 -24.53 6.00 -21.99
CA LEU A 221 -25.96 6.01 -21.71
C LEU A 221 -26.38 4.80 -20.87
N LYS A 222 -25.83 3.60 -21.15
CA LYS A 222 -26.10 2.40 -20.37
C LYS A 222 -25.63 2.55 -18.92
N ILE A 223 -24.42 3.07 -18.70
CA ILE A 223 -23.88 3.33 -17.36
C ILE A 223 -24.71 4.38 -16.62
N GLU A 224 -25.07 5.49 -17.27
CA GLU A 224 -25.90 6.54 -16.68
C GLU A 224 -27.30 6.03 -16.32
N LYS A 225 -27.90 5.17 -17.16
CA LYS A 225 -29.18 4.52 -16.91
C LYS A 225 -29.10 3.57 -15.71
N LEU A 226 -28.05 2.75 -15.62
CA LEU A 226 -27.82 1.86 -14.48
C LEU A 226 -27.59 2.64 -13.17
N ALA A 227 -26.76 3.69 -13.21
CA ALA A 227 -26.55 4.57 -12.07
C ALA A 227 -27.86 5.23 -11.62
N SER A 228 -28.67 5.70 -12.56
CA SER A 228 -29.96 6.34 -12.30
C SER A 228 -30.98 5.38 -11.69
N SER A 229 -31.06 4.13 -12.18
CA SER A 229 -31.98 3.12 -11.63
C SER A 229 -31.66 2.78 -10.17
N LEU A 230 -30.38 2.83 -9.80
CA LEU A 230 -29.92 2.62 -8.43
C LEU A 230 -29.92 3.90 -7.58
N LYS A 231 -30.35 5.04 -8.14
CA LYS A 231 -30.27 6.38 -7.51
C LYS A 231 -28.85 6.73 -7.06
N PHE A 232 -27.84 6.23 -7.78
CA PHE A 232 -26.44 6.56 -7.54
C PHE A 232 -26.20 8.01 -7.99
N PRO A 233 -25.63 8.88 -7.14
CA PRO A 233 -25.44 10.30 -7.46
C PRO A 233 -24.20 10.51 -8.34
N LEU A 234 -24.23 9.94 -9.55
CA LEU A 234 -23.19 10.07 -10.56
C LEU A 234 -23.04 11.54 -10.99
N LYS A 235 -21.84 12.10 -10.85
CA LYS A 235 -21.51 13.45 -11.31
C LYS A 235 -20.63 13.46 -12.55
N LYS A 236 -19.63 12.58 -12.60
CA LYS A 236 -18.70 12.50 -13.72
C LYS A 236 -18.29 11.05 -13.97
N LEU A 237 -18.09 10.73 -15.24
CA LEU A 237 -17.62 9.45 -15.73
C LEU A 237 -16.33 9.70 -16.52
N PHE A 238 -15.24 9.07 -16.11
CA PHE A 238 -13.92 9.27 -16.68
C PHE A 238 -13.35 7.96 -17.23
N VAL A 239 -12.47 8.11 -18.21
CA VAL A 239 -11.53 7.09 -18.68
C VAL A 239 -10.14 7.52 -18.26
N VAL A 240 -9.38 6.57 -17.71
CA VAL A 240 -7.96 6.74 -17.38
C VAL A 240 -7.10 5.94 -18.37
N ASP A 241 -5.97 6.53 -18.77
CA ASP A 241 -5.02 5.97 -19.73
C ASP A 241 -4.11 4.88 -19.10
N GLY A 242 -4.71 3.85 -18.51
CA GLY A 242 -4.01 2.73 -17.89
C GLY A 242 -3.08 1.99 -18.87
N SER A 243 -3.44 1.96 -20.15
CA SER A 243 -2.65 1.36 -21.24
C SER A 243 -1.24 1.92 -21.39
N THR A 244 -0.98 3.14 -20.89
CA THR A 244 0.36 3.75 -20.91
C THR A 244 1.36 3.01 -20.01
N ARG A 245 0.87 2.27 -19.00
CA ARG A 245 1.69 1.57 -18.02
C ARG A 245 1.60 0.07 -18.15
N SER A 246 0.37 -0.45 -18.25
CA SER A 246 0.16 -1.88 -18.38
C SER A 246 -1.10 -2.21 -19.17
N SER A 247 -1.22 -3.47 -19.60
CA SER A 247 -2.47 -3.99 -20.18
C SER A 247 -3.43 -4.56 -19.12
N HIS A 248 -3.24 -4.24 -17.84
CA HIS A 248 -4.18 -4.64 -16.78
C HIS A 248 -5.44 -3.77 -16.83
N SER A 249 -6.58 -4.38 -16.54
CA SER A 249 -7.90 -3.74 -16.61
C SER A 249 -8.48 -3.55 -15.22
N ASN A 250 -9.11 -2.40 -15.01
CA ASN A 250 -9.78 -2.10 -13.75
C ASN A 250 -10.90 -1.06 -13.95
N ALA A 251 -11.80 -0.97 -13.00
CA ALA A 251 -12.77 0.09 -12.86
C ALA A 251 -12.89 0.41 -11.37
N TYR A 252 -13.11 1.68 -11.02
CA TYR A 252 -13.30 2.04 -9.63
C TYR A 252 -14.17 3.28 -9.49
N MET A 253 -14.68 3.47 -8.28
CA MET A 253 -15.52 4.60 -7.93
C MET A 253 -14.93 5.37 -6.76
N TYR A 254 -15.13 6.69 -6.75
CA TYR A 254 -14.69 7.52 -5.65
C TYR A 254 -15.60 8.75 -5.45
N GLY A 255 -15.36 9.47 -4.36
CA GLY A 255 -16.04 10.72 -4.02
C GLY A 255 -16.97 10.59 -2.82
N PHE A 256 -17.38 11.74 -2.29
CA PHE A 256 -18.20 11.85 -1.08
C PHE A 256 -19.64 12.26 -1.39
N PHE A 257 -20.58 11.75 -0.60
CA PHE A 257 -21.99 12.11 -0.63
C PHE A 257 -22.58 12.13 -2.05
N LYS A 258 -23.01 13.32 -2.52
CA LYS A 258 -23.66 13.55 -3.80
C LYS A 258 -22.69 13.79 -4.97
N ASN A 259 -21.38 13.69 -4.74
CA ASN A 259 -20.34 13.93 -5.73
C ASN A 259 -19.57 12.64 -6.03
N LYS A 260 -20.27 11.63 -6.53
CA LYS A 260 -19.66 10.35 -6.89
C LYS A 260 -19.18 10.37 -8.33
N ARG A 261 -18.06 9.71 -8.57
CA ARG A 261 -17.42 9.60 -9.89
C ARG A 261 -17.05 8.15 -10.15
N ILE A 262 -17.15 7.76 -11.41
CA ILE A 262 -16.75 6.45 -11.89
C ILE A 262 -15.55 6.65 -12.82
N VAL A 263 -14.54 5.80 -12.68
CA VAL A 263 -13.35 5.76 -13.56
C VAL A 263 -13.23 4.37 -14.16
N LEU A 264 -13.13 4.35 -15.49
CA LEU A 264 -12.86 3.15 -16.28
C LEU A 264 -11.43 3.19 -16.80
N TYR A 265 -10.73 2.07 -16.76
CA TYR A 265 -9.47 1.96 -17.49
C TYR A 265 -9.77 1.81 -18.98
N ASP A 266 -8.98 2.46 -19.84
CA ASP A 266 -9.07 2.28 -21.29
C ASP A 266 -8.84 0.83 -21.71
N THR A 267 -7.96 0.11 -21.02
CA THR A 267 -7.70 -1.33 -21.21
C THR A 267 -8.95 -2.19 -20.96
N LEU A 268 -9.79 -1.83 -19.98
CA LEU A 268 -11.05 -2.53 -19.72
C LEU A 268 -12.00 -2.38 -20.91
N ILE A 269 -12.13 -1.16 -21.41
CA ILE A 269 -12.98 -0.85 -22.57
C ILE A 269 -12.48 -1.59 -23.83
N GLN A 270 -11.16 -1.69 -24.00
CA GLN A 270 -10.54 -2.38 -25.14
C GLN A 270 -10.65 -3.91 -25.06
N GLN A 271 -10.70 -4.48 -23.86
CA GLN A 271 -10.68 -5.94 -23.65
C GLN A 271 -12.07 -6.57 -23.61
N CYS A 272 -13.08 -5.83 -23.16
CA CYS A 272 -14.47 -6.30 -23.19
C CYS A 272 -14.98 -6.39 -24.63
N LYS A 273 -15.72 -7.45 -24.94
CA LYS A 273 -16.23 -7.70 -26.30
C LYS A 273 -17.44 -6.82 -26.63
N ASN A 274 -18.17 -6.40 -25.61
CA ASN A 274 -19.37 -5.58 -25.74
C ASN A 274 -19.58 -4.72 -24.50
N ASP A 275 -20.44 -3.72 -24.63
CA ASP A 275 -20.77 -2.79 -23.55
C ASP A 275 -21.44 -3.46 -22.35
N GLU A 276 -22.17 -4.58 -22.55
CA GLU A 276 -22.86 -5.27 -21.45
C GLU A 276 -21.87 -5.88 -20.45
N GLU A 277 -20.71 -6.37 -20.92
CA GLU A 277 -19.63 -6.85 -20.04
C GLU A 277 -19.10 -5.71 -19.16
N ILE A 278 -18.91 -4.52 -19.72
CA ILE A 278 -18.46 -3.33 -18.97
C ILE A 278 -19.53 -2.89 -17.97
N VAL A 279 -20.79 -2.87 -18.39
CA VAL A 279 -21.93 -2.53 -17.54
C VAL A 279 -22.07 -3.53 -16.39
N ALA A 280 -21.79 -4.82 -16.60
CA ALA A 280 -21.78 -5.83 -15.55
C ALA A 280 -20.66 -5.58 -14.53
N VAL A 281 -19.46 -5.19 -14.96
CA VAL A 281 -18.38 -4.77 -14.06
C VAL A 281 -18.80 -3.53 -13.26
N ILE A 282 -19.41 -2.54 -13.90
CA ILE A 282 -19.92 -1.36 -13.19
C ILE A 282 -21.06 -1.72 -12.23
N ALA A 283 -21.91 -2.69 -12.56
CA ALA A 283 -22.95 -3.19 -11.65
C ALA A 283 -22.35 -3.82 -10.41
N HIS A 284 -21.25 -4.59 -10.55
CA HIS A 284 -20.49 -5.13 -9.43
C HIS A 284 -19.93 -4.01 -8.53
N GLU A 285 -19.26 -3.02 -9.12
CA GLU A 285 -18.74 -1.86 -8.38
C GLU A 285 -19.86 -1.11 -7.65
N LEU A 286 -20.98 -0.85 -8.34
CA LEU A 286 -22.16 -0.21 -7.73
C LEU A 286 -22.77 -1.06 -6.60
N GLY A 287 -22.61 -2.38 -6.65
CA GLY A 287 -22.94 -3.29 -5.55
C GLY A 287 -22.17 -2.94 -4.28
N HIS A 288 -20.85 -2.72 -4.37
CA HIS A 288 -20.02 -2.30 -3.24
C HIS A 288 -20.48 -0.97 -2.63
N TRP A 289 -20.89 -0.02 -3.48
CA TRP A 289 -21.48 1.22 -2.99
C TRP A 289 -22.83 1.00 -2.32
N LYS A 290 -23.72 0.22 -2.95
CA LYS A 290 -25.09 -0.01 -2.46
C LYS A 290 -25.10 -0.71 -1.10
N LEU A 291 -24.18 -1.64 -0.90
CA LEU A 291 -24.01 -2.39 0.34
C LEU A 291 -23.04 -1.73 1.32
N ASN A 292 -22.58 -0.50 1.05
CA ASN A 292 -21.69 0.28 1.93
C ASN A 292 -20.37 -0.40 2.30
N HIS A 293 -19.83 -1.30 1.46
CA HIS A 293 -18.59 -2.02 1.77
C HIS A 293 -17.39 -1.09 2.01
N THR A 294 -17.30 0.02 1.26
CA THR A 294 -16.27 1.04 1.48
C THR A 294 -16.39 1.69 2.87
N MET A 295 -17.60 1.91 3.38
CA MET A 295 -17.81 2.50 4.71
C MET A 295 -17.44 1.49 5.81
N TYR A 296 -17.84 0.22 5.67
CA TYR A 296 -17.46 -0.82 6.63
C TYR A 296 -15.94 -1.00 6.70
N SER A 297 -15.28 -1.05 5.54
CA SER A 297 -13.82 -1.13 5.46
C SER A 297 -13.15 0.09 6.10
N PHE A 298 -13.68 1.29 5.85
CA PHE A 298 -13.17 2.51 6.46
C PHE A 298 -13.31 2.48 7.99
N ILE A 299 -14.49 2.14 8.52
CA ILE A 299 -14.72 2.05 9.98
C ILE A 299 -13.79 1.00 10.61
N ALA A 300 -13.63 -0.17 10.00
CA ALA A 300 -12.73 -1.21 10.48
C ALA A 300 -11.28 -0.71 10.58
N VAL A 301 -10.79 -0.02 9.54
CA VAL A 301 -9.46 0.62 9.55
C VAL A 301 -9.35 1.69 10.63
N GLN A 302 -10.39 2.49 10.87
CA GLN A 302 -10.37 3.51 11.93
C GLN A 302 -10.32 2.91 13.34
N ILE A 303 -11.08 1.84 13.58
CA ILE A 303 -11.03 1.10 14.87
C ILE A 303 -9.64 0.52 15.07
N LEU A 304 -9.08 -0.13 14.05
CA LEU A 304 -7.75 -0.72 14.14
C LEU A 304 -6.67 0.34 14.39
N THR A 305 -6.72 1.45 13.67
CA THR A 305 -5.80 2.58 13.83
C THR A 305 -5.89 3.15 15.25
N PHE A 306 -7.10 3.26 15.81
CA PHE A 306 -7.30 3.70 17.20
C PHE A 306 -6.67 2.74 18.20
N LEU A 307 -6.88 1.44 18.04
CA LEU A 307 -6.28 0.40 18.90
C LEU A 307 -4.75 0.42 18.82
N GLN A 308 -4.18 0.64 17.63
CA GLN A 308 -2.73 0.77 17.44
C GLN A 308 -2.16 1.98 18.17
N PHE A 309 -2.79 3.16 18.08
CA PHE A 309 -2.33 4.33 18.84
C PHE A 309 -2.54 4.17 20.34
N GLY A 310 -3.58 3.44 20.76
CA GLY A 310 -3.75 2.99 22.14
C GLY A 310 -2.57 2.15 22.62
N GLY A 311 -2.21 1.11 21.86
CA GLY A 311 -1.04 0.26 22.16
C GLY A 311 0.28 1.03 22.19
N TYR A 312 0.52 1.90 21.21
CA TYR A 312 1.68 2.79 21.19
C TYR A 312 1.78 3.66 22.45
N THR A 313 0.64 4.22 22.90
CA THR A 313 0.60 5.08 24.10
C THR A 313 1.05 4.34 25.36
N LEU A 314 0.83 3.02 25.43
CA LEU A 314 1.26 2.19 26.56
C LEU A 314 2.77 1.92 26.57
N VAL A 315 3.40 1.83 25.39
CA VAL A 315 4.81 1.43 25.26
C VAL A 315 5.77 2.59 25.02
N ARG A 316 5.29 3.77 24.62
CA ARG A 316 6.12 4.92 24.22
C ARG A 316 7.13 5.40 25.27
N ASN A 317 6.83 5.21 26.56
CA ASN A 317 7.68 5.65 27.66
C ASN A 317 8.61 4.53 28.17
N SER A 318 8.54 3.31 27.60
CA SER A 318 9.37 2.18 28.03
C SER A 318 10.81 2.39 27.59
N THR A 319 11.72 2.68 28.52
CA THR A 319 13.15 2.81 28.21
C THR A 319 13.76 1.50 27.74
N ASP A 320 13.29 0.39 28.30
CA ASP A 320 13.82 -0.95 28.05
C ASP A 320 13.53 -1.39 26.61
N LEU A 321 12.38 -0.99 26.07
CA LEU A 321 12.03 -1.20 24.68
C LEU A 321 13.04 -0.52 23.75
N PHE A 322 13.28 0.79 23.91
CA PHE A 322 14.20 1.52 23.02
C PHE A 322 15.65 1.04 23.15
N ARG A 323 16.09 0.75 24.38
CA ARG A 323 17.43 0.21 24.64
C ARG A 323 17.64 -1.17 24.01
N SER A 324 16.62 -2.03 24.02
CA SER A 324 16.70 -3.34 23.36
C SER A 324 16.95 -3.21 21.86
N PHE A 325 16.51 -2.12 21.22
CA PHE A 325 16.79 -1.83 19.81
C PHE A 325 18.03 -0.96 19.59
N GLY A 326 18.83 -0.68 20.64
CA GLY A 326 20.08 0.08 20.55
C GLY A 326 19.92 1.60 20.56
N PHE A 327 18.75 2.11 20.96
CA PHE A 327 18.51 3.55 21.07
C PHE A 327 18.71 4.04 22.51
N ASP A 328 19.61 5.01 22.67
CA ASP A 328 19.91 5.65 23.96
C ASP A 328 18.84 6.70 24.33
N THR A 329 18.14 7.23 23.33
CA THR A 329 17.06 8.22 23.43
C THR A 329 15.72 7.58 23.05
N GLN A 330 14.61 8.28 23.30
CA GLN A 330 13.26 7.83 22.93
C GLN A 330 12.61 8.74 21.86
N PRO A 331 13.16 8.85 20.64
CA PRO A 331 12.55 9.67 19.61
C PRO A 331 11.15 9.17 19.28
N VAL A 332 10.21 10.09 19.12
CA VAL A 332 8.79 9.81 18.89
C VAL A 332 8.60 8.83 17.74
N LEU A 333 9.22 9.12 16.60
CA LEU A 333 9.01 8.34 15.39
C LEU A 333 9.71 6.98 15.45
N ILE A 334 10.85 6.88 16.11
CA ILE A 334 11.51 5.59 16.33
C ILE A 334 10.62 4.67 17.18
N GLY A 335 9.95 5.22 18.19
CA GLY A 335 8.97 4.46 18.97
C GLY A 335 7.80 3.96 18.12
N LEU A 336 7.29 4.81 17.21
CA LEU A 336 6.26 4.41 16.25
C LEU A 336 6.77 3.35 15.27
N ILE A 337 8.00 3.47 14.77
CA ILE A 337 8.62 2.49 13.87
C ILE A 337 8.81 1.17 14.59
N ILE A 338 9.37 1.12 15.81
CA ILE A 338 9.55 -0.12 16.57
C ILE A 338 8.19 -0.79 16.84
N PHE A 339 7.17 -0.01 17.22
CA PHE A 339 5.81 -0.52 17.38
C PHE A 339 5.22 -1.02 16.05
N GLN A 340 5.58 -0.38 14.93
CA GLN A 340 5.23 -0.86 13.59
C GLN A 340 6.14 -1.99 13.10
N VAL A 341 7.32 -2.28 13.65
CA VAL A 341 8.11 -3.46 13.28
C VAL A 341 7.45 -4.72 13.86
N GLN A 342 6.62 -4.56 14.91
CA GLN A 342 5.58 -5.54 15.27
C GLN A 342 4.46 -5.64 14.21
N LYS A 343 4.60 -5.04 13.02
CA LYS A 343 3.71 -5.21 11.85
C LYS A 343 3.46 -6.67 11.52
N TYR A 344 4.41 -7.56 11.78
CA TYR A 344 4.16 -8.99 11.68
C TYR A 344 3.03 -9.44 12.63
N LEU A 345 2.98 -8.96 13.88
CA LEU A 345 1.88 -9.23 14.83
C LEU A 345 0.58 -8.58 14.36
N ASN A 346 0.67 -7.40 13.75
CA ASN A 346 -0.50 -6.66 13.28
C ASN A 346 -0.98 -7.06 11.88
N ASN A 347 -0.23 -7.83 11.09
CA ASN A 347 -0.62 -8.24 9.73
C ASN A 347 -1.89 -9.08 9.73
N VAL A 348 -2.09 -9.93 10.74
CA VAL A 348 -3.35 -10.67 10.94
C VAL A 348 -4.53 -9.70 11.15
N LEU A 349 -4.33 -8.65 11.95
CA LEU A 349 -5.38 -7.68 12.26
C LEU A 349 -5.61 -6.65 11.12
N ILE A 350 -4.56 -6.24 10.41
CA ILE A 350 -4.57 -5.19 9.37
C ILE A 350 -4.87 -5.75 7.98
N VAL A 351 -4.41 -6.97 7.69
CA VAL A 351 -4.50 -7.55 6.34
C VAL A 351 -5.54 -8.65 6.32
N GLU A 352 -5.47 -9.63 7.24
CA GLU A 352 -6.38 -10.78 7.17
C GLU A 352 -7.83 -10.39 7.47
N ILE A 353 -8.11 -9.62 8.52
CA ILE A 353 -9.48 -9.19 8.85
C ILE A 353 -10.09 -8.35 7.73
N PRO A 354 -9.45 -7.28 7.21
CA PRO A 354 -10.00 -6.55 6.08
C PRO A 354 -10.09 -7.38 4.79
N SER A 355 -9.16 -8.30 4.55
CA SER A 355 -9.23 -9.19 3.37
C SER A 355 -10.39 -10.19 3.49
N LEU A 356 -10.69 -10.68 4.69
CA LEU A 356 -11.82 -11.56 4.96
C LEU A 356 -13.14 -10.79 4.78
N ILE A 357 -13.22 -9.57 5.33
CA ILE A 357 -14.37 -8.69 5.13
C ILE A 357 -14.57 -8.47 3.63
N MET A 358 -13.51 -8.14 2.90
CA MET A 358 -13.57 -7.91 1.45
C MET A 358 -14.04 -9.17 0.69
N ARG A 359 -13.53 -10.36 1.04
CA ARG A 359 -13.91 -11.63 0.41
C ARG A 359 -15.34 -12.07 0.72
N CYS A 360 -15.86 -11.80 1.92
CA CYS A 360 -17.25 -12.12 2.28
C CYS A 360 -18.26 -11.10 1.71
N THR A 361 -17.76 -9.95 1.27
CA THR A 361 -18.55 -8.89 0.62
C THR A 361 -18.51 -8.95 -0.92
N LEU A 362 -17.73 -9.87 -1.48
CA LEU A 362 -17.72 -10.26 -2.90
C LEU A 362 -18.64 -11.47 -3.10
#